data_AF-A0A6A6LA29-F1
#
_entry.id   AF-A0A6A6LA29-F1
#
_cell.length_a   1.000
_cell.length_b   1.000
_cell.length_c   1.000
_cell.angle_alpha   90.00
_cell.angle_beta   90.00
_cell.angle_gamma   90.00
#
_symmetry.space_group_name_H-M   'P 1'
#
loop_
_entity.id
_entity.type
_entity.pdbx_description
1 polymer ?
#
loop_
_entity_poly.entity_id
_entity_poly.type
_entity_poly.pdbx_seq_one_letter_code
_entity_poly.pdbx_strand_id
1 'polypeptide(L)'
;MLMQSREKLADKIEFINLLCRLGVSYNFENEIEEQLNDIFIVLPDLLSKNDYDLYTLAILFQVLRQYGYKMPCVAAHFEPEYTLARLMITKYTKMLSVVDDTYDAYGTIDELRRFTDAFQRCNADAIDEVPEYMKVIYKGLLNLFDENRKCWQ
;
A
#
# COMPACT_ATOMS: atom_id res chain seq x y z
N MET A 1 12.17 -16.12 -26.31
CA MET A 1 12.04 -15.28 -25.10
C MET A 1 10.67 -14.66 -25.14
N LEU A 2 9.81 -15.01 -24.19
CA LEU A 2 8.46 -14.45 -24.13
C LEU A 2 8.55 -12.93 -24.04
N MET A 3 7.94 -12.26 -25.02
CA MET A 3 7.80 -10.81 -25.14
C MET A 3 9.13 -10.04 -25.16
N GLN A 4 9.40 -9.37 -26.28
CA GLN A 4 10.53 -8.44 -26.36
C GLN A 4 10.29 -7.24 -25.43
N SER A 5 11.37 -6.62 -24.96
CA SER A 5 11.38 -5.50 -24.01
C SER A 5 10.62 -4.23 -24.45
N ARG A 6 10.04 -4.20 -25.66
CA ARG A 6 9.36 -3.04 -26.29
C ARG A 6 7.84 -2.98 -26.14
N GLU A 7 7.19 -4.00 -25.60
CA GLU A 7 5.72 -4.00 -25.48
C GLU A 7 5.22 -3.18 -24.28
N LYS A 8 4.03 -2.58 -24.40
CA LYS A 8 3.45 -1.76 -23.33
C LYS A 8 3.16 -2.64 -22.12
N LEU A 9 3.21 -2.05 -20.91
CA LEU A 9 2.92 -2.77 -19.67
C LEU A 9 1.59 -3.54 -19.71
N ALA A 10 0.55 -2.90 -20.27
CA ALA A 10 -0.77 -3.50 -20.41
C ALA A 10 -0.71 -4.80 -21.22
N ASP A 11 -0.04 -4.77 -22.38
CA ASP A 11 0.12 -5.93 -23.26
C ASP A 11 0.86 -7.08 -22.52
N LYS A 12 1.93 -6.75 -21.77
CA LYS A 12 2.69 -7.73 -20.97
C LYS A 12 1.83 -8.43 -19.93
N ILE A 13 1.11 -7.64 -19.15
CA ILE A 13 0.27 -8.16 -18.07
C ILE A 13 -0.93 -8.95 -18.61
N GLU A 14 -1.55 -8.48 -19.70
CA GLU A 14 -2.62 -9.21 -20.39
C GLU A 14 -2.12 -10.56 -20.92
N PHE A 15 -0.93 -10.59 -21.50
CA PHE A 15 -0.35 -11.81 -22.01
C PHE A 15 -0.03 -12.82 -20.90
N ILE A 16 0.57 -12.38 -19.79
CA ILE A 16 0.79 -13.23 -18.61
C ILE A 16 -0.54 -13.74 -18.05
N ASN A 17 -1.55 -12.88 -17.97
CA ASN A 17 -2.89 -13.27 -17.55
C ASN A 17 -3.50 -14.32 -18.47
N LEU A 18 -3.32 -14.21 -19.79
CA LEU A 18 -3.74 -15.22 -20.76
C LEU A 18 -3.04 -16.56 -20.54
N LEU A 19 -1.72 -16.57 -20.31
CA LEU A 19 -0.98 -17.81 -20.00
C LEU A 19 -1.52 -18.49 -18.73
N CYS A 20 -1.80 -17.68 -17.70
CA CYS A 20 -2.40 -18.17 -16.45
C CYS A 20 -3.79 -18.75 -16.69
N ARG A 21 -4.65 -18.06 -17.45
CA ARG A 21 -6.02 -18.52 -17.77
C ARG A 21 -6.07 -19.75 -18.67
N LEU A 22 -5.08 -19.92 -19.54
CA LEU A 22 -4.92 -21.11 -20.38
C LEU A 22 -4.29 -22.29 -19.62
N GLY A 23 -3.81 -22.07 -18.39
CA GLY A 23 -3.18 -23.10 -17.58
C GLY A 23 -1.83 -23.57 -18.13
N VAL A 24 -1.13 -22.73 -18.91
CA VAL A 24 0.16 -23.05 -19.53
C VAL A 24 1.32 -22.20 -19.00
N SER A 25 1.06 -21.34 -18.01
CA SER A 25 2.06 -20.46 -17.39
C SER A 25 3.24 -21.20 -16.77
N TYR A 26 3.04 -22.44 -16.31
CA TYR A 26 4.10 -23.28 -15.74
C TYR A 26 5.26 -23.58 -16.70
N ASN A 27 5.06 -23.47 -18.01
CA ASN A 27 6.14 -23.66 -18.99
C ASN A 27 7.11 -22.47 -19.04
N PHE A 28 6.76 -21.38 -18.37
CA PHE A 28 7.37 -20.06 -18.54
C PHE A 28 7.56 -19.34 -17.20
N GLU A 29 7.60 -20.09 -16.10
CA GLU A 29 7.58 -19.56 -14.74
C GLU A 29 8.74 -18.57 -14.51
N ASN A 30 9.96 -18.94 -14.89
CA ASN A 30 11.14 -18.09 -14.74
C ASN A 30 11.02 -16.77 -15.54
N GLU A 31 10.55 -16.84 -16.78
CA GLU A 31 10.37 -15.65 -17.62
C GLU A 31 9.26 -14.75 -17.11
N ILE A 32 8.19 -15.32 -16.55
CA ILE A 32 7.10 -14.56 -15.95
C ILE A 32 7.59 -13.87 -14.68
N GLU A 33 8.32 -14.56 -13.81
CA GLU A 33 8.88 -13.98 -12.58
C GLU A 33 9.85 -12.83 -12.87
N GLU A 34 10.74 -12.99 -13.85
CA GLU A 34 11.67 -11.93 -14.28
C GLU A 34 10.90 -10.67 -14.71
N GLN A 35 9.86 -10.83 -15.54
CA GLN A 35 9.03 -9.72 -15.99
C GLN A 35 8.22 -9.08 -14.86
N LEU A 36 7.63 -9.89 -13.98
CA LEU A 36 6.85 -9.37 -12.85
C LEU A 36 7.74 -8.60 -11.86
N ASN A 37 8.98 -9.03 -11.67
CA ASN A 37 9.96 -8.31 -10.86
C ASN A 37 10.27 -6.94 -11.45
N ASP A 38 10.57 -6.87 -12.75
CA ASP A 38 10.80 -5.60 -13.46
C ASP A 38 9.59 -4.66 -13.36
N ILE A 39 8.38 -5.22 -13.54
CA ILE A 39 7.13 -4.47 -13.42
C ILE A 39 6.96 -3.94 -11.99
N PHE A 40 7.21 -4.77 -10.98
CA PHE A 40 7.03 -4.40 -9.58
C PHE A 40 7.98 -3.26 -9.16
N ILE A 41 9.22 -3.24 -9.68
CA ILE A 41 10.19 -2.17 -9.41
C ILE A 41 9.73 -0.83 -9.98
N VAL A 42 9.18 -0.82 -11.20
CA VAL A 42 8.75 0.41 -11.90
C VAL A 42 7.32 0.83 -11.52
N LEU A 43 6.57 -0.06 -10.86
CA LEU A 43 5.16 0.12 -10.53
C LEU A 43 4.83 1.41 -9.77
N PRO A 44 5.57 1.83 -8.71
CA PRO A 44 5.22 3.04 -7.97
C PRO A 44 5.21 4.30 -8.87
N ASP A 45 6.19 4.40 -9.77
CA ASP A 45 6.30 5.50 -10.72
C ASP A 45 5.19 5.45 -11.77
N LEU A 46 4.79 4.25 -12.20
CA LEU A 46 3.72 4.06 -13.19
C LEU A 46 2.34 4.44 -12.61
N LEU A 47 2.06 4.04 -11.37
CA LEU A 47 0.82 4.41 -10.67
C LEU A 47 0.72 5.91 -10.41
N SER A 48 1.85 6.61 -10.26
CA SER A 48 1.87 8.06 -10.07
C SER A 48 1.37 8.85 -11.31
N LYS A 49 1.46 8.25 -12.49
CA LYS A 49 1.10 8.90 -13.77
C LYS A 49 -0.37 8.77 -14.15
N ASN A 50 -1.14 7.89 -13.49
CA ASN A 50 -2.56 7.65 -13.75
C ASN A 50 -2.91 7.30 -15.23
N ASP A 51 -1.98 6.73 -15.98
CA ASP A 51 -2.15 6.44 -17.41
C ASP A 51 -2.90 5.11 -17.71
N TYR A 52 -3.30 4.35 -16.69
CA TYR A 52 -3.88 3.02 -16.83
C TYR A 52 -5.35 2.97 -16.41
N ASP A 53 -6.16 2.25 -17.19
CA ASP A 53 -7.56 2.01 -16.86
C ASP A 53 -7.75 0.97 -15.73
N LEU A 54 -8.96 0.92 -15.18
CA LEU A 54 -9.35 -0.02 -14.12
C LEU A 54 -9.08 -1.48 -14.51
N TYR A 55 -9.32 -1.82 -15.77
CA TYR A 55 -9.17 -3.19 -16.25
C TYR A 55 -7.70 -3.64 -16.17
N THR A 56 -6.79 -2.81 -16.68
CA THR A 56 -5.35 -3.06 -16.63
C THR A 56 -4.85 -3.14 -15.19
N LEU A 57 -5.30 -2.23 -14.33
CA LEU A 57 -4.95 -2.23 -12.90
C LEU A 57 -5.47 -3.48 -12.18
N ALA A 58 -6.68 -3.93 -12.49
CA ALA A 58 -7.26 -5.13 -11.91
C ALA A 58 -6.48 -6.38 -12.30
N ILE A 59 -6.10 -6.52 -13.58
CA ILE A 59 -5.27 -7.65 -14.03
C ILE A 59 -3.89 -7.60 -13.39
N LEU A 60 -3.27 -6.42 -13.34
CA LEU A 60 -1.96 -6.22 -12.71
C LEU A 60 -1.99 -6.64 -11.23
N PHE A 61 -3.02 -6.21 -10.49
CA PHE A 61 -3.23 -6.62 -9.10
C PHE A 61 -3.39 -8.14 -8.98
N GLN A 62 -4.24 -8.75 -9.82
CA GLN A 62 -4.52 -10.18 -9.80
C GLN A 62 -3.24 -10.99 -10.06
N VAL A 63 -2.51 -10.68 -11.13
CA VAL A 63 -1.30 -11.41 -11.54
C VAL A 63 -0.20 -11.25 -10.48
N LEU A 64 0.08 -10.04 -10.01
CA LEU A 64 1.11 -9.83 -8.97
C LEU A 64 0.81 -10.61 -7.69
N ARG A 65 -0.44 -10.59 -7.21
CA ARG A 65 -0.88 -11.39 -6.05
C ARG A 65 -0.70 -12.88 -6.28
N GLN A 66 -0.99 -13.38 -7.48
CA GLN A 66 -0.88 -14.79 -7.82
C GLN A 66 0.56 -15.31 -7.69
N TYR A 67 1.55 -14.47 -8.02
CA TYR A 67 2.98 -14.78 -7.89
C TYR A 67 3.59 -14.30 -6.56
N GLY A 68 2.78 -13.93 -5.57
CA GLY A 68 3.24 -13.62 -4.21
C GLY A 68 3.75 -12.19 -3.97
N TYR A 69 3.61 -11.28 -4.95
CA TYR A 69 3.95 -9.87 -4.76
C TYR A 69 2.89 -9.16 -3.91
N LYS A 70 3.35 -8.41 -2.91
CA LYS A 70 2.48 -7.60 -2.03
C LYS A 70 2.11 -6.29 -2.72
N MET A 71 0.92 -6.25 -3.32
CA MET A 71 0.36 -5.06 -3.96
C MET A 71 -0.51 -4.24 -2.98
N PRO A 72 -0.24 -2.94 -2.75
CA PRO A 72 -1.12 -2.08 -1.96
C PRO A 72 -2.46 -1.83 -2.69
N CYS A 73 -3.61 -1.99 -2.01
CA CYS A 73 -4.94 -1.78 -2.62
C CYS A 73 -5.24 -0.32 -3.00
N VAL A 74 -4.34 0.62 -2.66
CA VAL A 74 -4.46 2.05 -2.96
C VAL A 74 -4.57 2.30 -4.47
N ALA A 75 -4.05 1.38 -5.30
CA ALA A 75 -4.19 1.40 -6.75
C ALA A 75 -5.63 1.25 -7.27
N ALA A 76 -6.57 0.76 -6.45
CA ALA A 76 -7.98 0.59 -6.85
C ALA A 76 -8.79 1.90 -6.84
N HIS A 77 -8.26 2.97 -6.27
CA HIS A 77 -8.91 4.29 -6.21
C HIS A 77 -8.27 5.21 -7.24
N PHE A 78 -8.19 4.82 -8.51
CA PHE A 78 -7.36 5.47 -9.53
C PHE A 78 -8.01 6.72 -10.13
N GLU A 79 -9.35 6.86 -10.04
CA GLU A 79 -10.08 7.97 -10.61
C GLU A 79 -9.69 9.32 -9.96
N PRO A 80 -9.68 10.44 -10.72
CA PRO A 80 -9.31 11.75 -10.21
C PRO A 80 -10.13 12.19 -8.99
N GLU A 81 -11.41 11.81 -8.91
CA GLU A 81 -12.28 12.08 -7.76
C GLU A 81 -11.77 11.50 -6.43
N TYR A 82 -10.96 10.44 -6.46
CA TYR A 82 -10.42 9.81 -5.25
C TYR A 82 -9.06 10.38 -4.79
N THR A 83 -8.62 11.52 -5.35
CA THR A 83 -7.34 12.14 -4.97
C THR A 83 -7.22 12.37 -3.46
N LEU A 84 -8.29 12.85 -2.83
CA LEU A 84 -8.32 13.04 -1.38
C LEU A 84 -8.23 11.71 -0.62
N ALA A 85 -8.98 10.69 -1.05
CA ALA A 85 -8.93 9.36 -0.45
C ALA A 85 -7.52 8.74 -0.56
N ARG A 86 -6.85 8.83 -1.72
CA ARG A 86 -5.47 8.34 -1.89
C ARG A 86 -4.48 9.06 -0.97
N LEU A 87 -4.61 10.38 -0.83
CA LEU A 87 -3.79 11.17 0.08
C LEU A 87 -3.99 10.71 1.53
N MET A 88 -5.25 10.57 1.95
CA MET A 88 -5.59 10.14 3.30
C MET A 88 -5.09 8.73 3.60
N ILE A 89 -5.32 7.78 2.69
CA ILE A 89 -4.83 6.40 2.83
C ILE A 89 -3.30 6.38 2.96
N THR A 90 -2.59 7.15 2.13
CA THR A 90 -1.12 7.20 2.20
C THR A 90 -0.63 7.72 3.55
N LYS A 91 -1.27 8.76 4.11
CA LYS A 91 -0.94 9.27 5.44
C LYS A 91 -1.21 8.22 6.52
N TYR A 92 -2.34 7.53 6.47
CA TYR A 92 -2.66 6.43 7.38
C TYR A 92 -1.66 5.27 7.30
N THR A 93 -1.31 4.82 6.09
CA THR A 93 -0.36 3.72 5.91
C THR A 93 1.00 4.04 6.49
N LYS A 94 1.50 5.27 6.29
CA LYS A 94 2.77 5.72 6.87
C LYS A 94 2.73 5.72 8.40
N MET A 95 1.67 6.26 8.99
CA MET A 95 1.49 6.25 10.45
C MET A 95 1.37 4.83 11.00
N LEU A 96 0.62 3.97 10.31
CA LEU A 96 0.44 2.57 10.70
C LEU A 96 1.77 1.82 10.73
N SER A 97 2.63 2.01 9.72
CA SER A 97 3.97 1.39 9.69
C SER A 97 4.82 1.81 10.89
N VAL A 98 4.82 3.10 11.26
CA VAL A 98 5.59 3.58 12.42
C VAL A 98 5.04 3.01 13.73
N VAL A 99 3.71 2.91 13.85
CA VAL A 99 3.07 2.28 15.01
C VAL A 99 3.38 0.77 15.04
N ASP A 100 3.34 0.08 13.91
CA ASP A 100 3.67 -1.35 13.78
C ASP A 100 5.08 -1.62 14.29
N ASP A 101 6.07 -0.89 13.77
CA ASP A 101 7.47 -0.96 14.21
C ASP A 101 7.62 -0.70 15.72
N THR A 102 6.79 0.21 16.25
CA THR A 102 6.80 0.53 17.68
C THR A 102 6.28 -0.65 18.51
N TYR A 103 5.27 -1.38 18.04
CA TYR A 103 4.68 -2.51 18.75
C TYR A 103 5.49 -3.80 18.60
N ASP A 104 6.22 -3.99 17.51
CA ASP A 104 6.94 -5.24 17.24
C ASP A 104 8.41 -5.22 17.70
N ALA A 105 9.07 -4.06 17.71
CA ALA A 105 10.52 -3.97 17.92
C ALA A 105 10.96 -2.98 19.03
N TYR A 106 10.28 -1.84 19.20
CA TYR A 106 10.78 -0.79 20.10
C TYR A 106 10.10 -0.73 21.48
N GLY A 107 8.80 -1.02 21.56
CA GLY A 107 8.00 -0.81 22.77
C GLY A 107 8.11 -1.93 23.79
N THR A 108 8.27 -1.57 25.06
CA THR A 108 8.05 -2.52 26.16
C THR A 108 6.55 -2.72 26.41
N ILE A 109 6.15 -3.87 26.97
CA ILE A 109 4.73 -4.19 27.21
C ILE A 109 4.00 -3.09 28.01
N ASP A 110 4.64 -2.52 29.02
CA ASP A 110 4.02 -1.47 29.84
C ASP A 110 3.88 -0.13 29.10
N GLU A 111 4.83 0.21 28.23
CA GLU A 111 4.75 1.38 27.36
C GLU A 111 3.64 1.22 26.31
N LEU A 112 3.57 0.04 25.69
CA LEU A 112 2.55 -0.30 24.70
C LEU A 112 1.15 -0.30 25.30
N ARG A 113 0.98 -0.72 26.56
CA ARG A 113 -0.29 -0.60 27.28
C ARG A 113 -0.72 0.85 27.44
N ARG A 114 0.17 1.72 27.94
CA ARG A 114 -0.12 3.17 28.06
C ARG A 114 -0.45 3.80 26.71
N PHE A 115 0.28 3.45 25.66
CA PHE A 115 0.01 3.93 24.31
C PHE A 115 -1.34 3.44 23.78
N THR A 116 -1.69 2.17 24.03
CA THR A 116 -2.98 1.60 23.65
C THR A 116 -4.12 2.31 24.38
N ASP A 117 -3.98 2.56 25.68
CA ASP A 117 -4.98 3.26 26.48
C ASP A 117 -5.17 4.71 26.00
N ALA A 118 -4.07 5.41 25.69
CA ALA A 118 -4.12 6.75 25.10
C ALA A 118 -4.81 6.74 23.73
N PHE A 119 -4.46 5.78 22.87
CA PHE A 119 -5.07 5.60 21.56
C PHE A 119 -6.58 5.36 21.65
N GLN A 120 -7.04 4.56 22.61
CA GLN A 120 -8.47 4.32 22.84
C GLN A 120 -9.22 5.59 23.28
N ARG A 121 -8.59 6.47 24.05
CA ARG A 121 -9.18 7.77 24.43
C ARG A 121 -9.18 8.77 23.27
N CYS A 122 -8.18 8.69 22.40
CA CYS A 122 -8.06 9.47 21.16
C CYS A 122 -8.24 11.00 21.37
N ASN A 123 -7.60 11.54 22.41
CA ASN A 123 -7.65 12.97 22.71
C ASN A 123 -6.29 13.52 23.18
N ALA A 124 -6.16 14.84 23.21
CA ALA A 124 -4.90 15.52 23.55
C ALA A 124 -4.50 15.36 25.02
N ASP A 125 -5.45 15.09 25.92
CA ASP A 125 -5.18 14.98 27.36
C ASP A 125 -4.26 13.80 27.68
N ALA A 126 -4.32 12.74 26.87
CA ALA A 126 -3.49 11.55 27.04
C ALA A 126 -2.05 11.70 26.49
N ILE A 127 -1.68 12.86 25.92
CA ILE A 127 -0.33 13.07 25.35
C ILE A 127 0.76 12.94 26.41
N ASP A 128 0.53 13.41 27.63
CA ASP A 128 1.54 13.35 28.69
C ASP A 128 1.61 11.97 29.37
N GLU A 129 0.65 11.09 29.11
CA GLU A 129 0.60 9.72 29.64
C GLU A 129 1.46 8.74 28.82
N VAL A 130 1.78 9.08 27.55
CA VAL A 130 2.61 8.25 26.68
C VAL A 130 4.11 8.54 26.85
N PRO A 131 4.98 7.52 26.65
CA PRO A 131 6.44 7.69 26.71
C PRO A 131 6.94 8.79 25.77
N GLU A 132 8.02 9.48 26.18
CA GLU A 132 8.50 10.69 25.50
C GLU A 132 8.77 10.47 24.00
N TYR A 133 9.39 9.34 23.63
CA TYR A 133 9.67 9.02 22.22
C TYR A 133 8.41 8.67 21.41
N MET A 134 7.34 8.20 22.06
CA MET A 134 6.06 7.87 21.40
C MET A 134 5.15 9.09 21.26
N LYS A 135 5.39 10.19 22.00
CA LYS A 135 4.58 11.42 21.93
C LYS A 135 4.49 11.98 20.52
N VAL A 136 5.56 11.90 19.74
CA VAL A 136 5.55 12.36 18.33
C VAL A 136 4.61 11.51 17.47
N ILE A 137 4.60 10.19 17.70
CA ILE A 137 3.73 9.25 16.99
C ILE A 137 2.27 9.53 17.38
N TYR A 138 1.99 9.68 18.66
CA TYR A 138 0.64 9.94 19.17
C TYR A 138 0.09 11.29 18.68
N LYS A 139 0.89 12.37 18.72
CA LYS A 139 0.52 13.67 18.14
C LYS A 139 0.25 13.57 16.64
N GLY A 140 1.06 12.79 15.91
CA GLY A 140 0.84 12.52 14.49
C GLY A 140 -0.52 11.85 14.23
N LEU A 141 -0.90 10.86 15.06
CA LEU A 141 -2.20 10.19 14.96
C LEU A 141 -3.37 11.15 15.21
N LEU A 142 -3.29 11.98 16.27
CA LEU A 142 -4.33 12.97 16.57
C LEU A 142 -4.53 13.97 15.43
N ASN A 143 -3.43 14.51 14.89
CA ASN A 143 -3.48 15.42 13.75
C ASN A 143 -4.13 14.75 12.53
N LEU A 144 -3.79 13.48 12.27
CA LEU A 144 -4.38 12.73 11.17
C LEU A 144 -5.90 12.55 11.35
N PHE A 145 -6.37 12.23 12.56
CA PHE A 145 -7.80 12.11 12.84
C PHE A 145 -8.53 13.46 12.72
N ASP A 146 -7.91 14.55 13.15
CA ASP A 146 -8.46 15.90 13.00
C ASP A 146 -8.56 16.35 11.54
N GLU A 147 -7.52 16.08 10.73
CA GLU A 147 -7.54 16.33 9.30
C GLU A 147 -8.67 15.56 8.61
N ASN A 148 -8.84 14.27 8.94
CA ASN A 148 -9.96 13.48 8.41
C ASN A 148 -11.30 14.09 8.75
N ARG A 149 -11.53 14.49 10.02
CA ARG A 149 -12.80 15.11 10.42
C ARG A 149 -13.11 16.36 9.60
N LYS A 150 -12.10 17.18 9.29
CA LYS A 150 -12.26 18.40 8.49
C LYS A 150 -12.49 18.12 7.00
N CYS A 151 -11.95 17.03 6.47
CA CYS A 151 -12.11 16.65 5.07
C CYS A 151 -13.52 16.11 4.73
N TRP A 152 -14.29 15.69 5.74
CA TRP A 152 -15.63 15.11 5.58
C TRP A 152 -16.76 15.98 6.20
N GLN A 153 -16.47 17.26 6.46
CA GLN A 153 -17.44 18.30 6.83
C GLN A 153 -17.59 19.30 5.67
#